data_AF-A0A9Q3Q4G3-F1
#
_entry.id   AF-A0A9Q3Q4G3-F1
#
_cell.length_a   1.000
_cell.length_b   1.000
_cell.length_c   1.000
_cell.angle_alpha   90.00
_cell.angle_beta   90.00
_cell.angle_gamma   90.00
#
_symmetry.space_group_name_H-M   'P 1'
#
loop_
_entity.id
_entity.type
_entity.pdbx_description
1 polymer ?
#
loop_
_entity_poly.entity_id
_entity_poly.type
_entity_poly.pdbx_seq_one_letter_code
_entity_poly.pdbx_strand_id
1 'polypeptide(L)'
;MSTGLASIGPIMLLCLNLPPSETLKPENVYVSAIIPGAKEPTALQLNYLIMPLIKDLKGLWQGYHFSPTSTGPSGSFIRVAILMAFADVVVIRKLTGFVSHPGSKFCNFCTIHKAQIEEIGPQLYYTRL
;
A
#
# COMPACT_ATOMS: atom_id res chain seq x y z
N MET A 1 -32.50 11.72 -12.32
CA MET A 1 -31.54 11.20 -11.32
C MET A 1 -30.62 10.21 -12.03
N SER A 2 -29.42 10.63 -12.42
CA SER A 2 -28.42 9.75 -13.02
C SER A 2 -27.77 8.92 -11.91
N THR A 3 -27.96 7.61 -11.92
CA THR A 3 -27.20 6.65 -11.11
C THR A 3 -25.76 6.64 -11.59
N GLY A 4 -24.95 7.59 -11.10
CA GLY A 4 -23.51 7.53 -11.26
C GLY A 4 -22.98 6.34 -10.47
N LEU A 5 -22.35 5.38 -11.14
CA LEU A 5 -21.65 4.25 -10.52
C LEU A 5 -20.70 4.80 -9.44
N ALA A 6 -20.98 4.49 -8.17
CA ALA A 6 -20.09 4.85 -7.08
C ALA A 6 -18.82 3.99 -7.19
N SER A 7 -17.68 4.62 -7.50
CA SER A 7 -16.37 3.97 -7.45
C SER A 7 -15.91 3.86 -6.00
N ILE A 8 -15.75 2.66 -5.47
CA ILE A 8 -15.30 2.42 -4.10
C ILE A 8 -14.00 1.61 -4.18
N GLY A 9 -12.95 2.09 -3.51
CA GLY A 9 -11.63 1.45 -3.52
C GLY A 9 -11.23 0.96 -2.12
N PRO A 10 -11.13 -0.35 -1.85
CA PRO A 10 -10.66 -0.84 -0.56
C PRO A 10 -9.13 -0.72 -0.45
N ILE A 11 -8.63 -0.39 0.73
CA ILE A 11 -7.23 -0.56 1.11
C ILE A 11 -7.12 -1.88 1.86
N MET A 12 -6.46 -2.85 1.22
CA MET A 12 -6.39 -4.24 1.70
C MET A 12 -4.96 -4.59 2.11
N LEU A 13 -4.84 -5.37 3.18
CA LEU A 13 -3.61 -6.01 3.61
C LEU A 13 -3.71 -7.51 3.38
N LEU A 14 -2.61 -8.06 2.88
CA LEU A 14 -2.46 -9.48 2.59
C LEU A 14 -1.40 -10.08 3.51
N CYS A 15 -1.72 -11.20 4.14
CA CYS A 15 -0.76 -11.90 5.00
C CYS A 15 0.16 -12.78 4.15
N LEU A 16 1.39 -12.32 3.93
CA LEU A 16 2.39 -13.03 3.11
C LEU A 16 2.99 -14.27 3.79
N ASN A 17 2.63 -14.54 5.04
CA ASN A 17 2.99 -15.77 5.74
C ASN A 17 2.11 -16.97 5.31
N LEU A 18 0.99 -16.71 4.63
CA LEU A 18 0.13 -17.74 4.08
C LEU A 18 0.64 -18.21 2.71
N PRO A 19 0.37 -19.45 2.31
CA PRO A 19 0.68 -19.89 0.96
C PRO A 19 -0.11 -19.08 -0.09
N PRO A 20 0.38 -18.97 -1.34
CA PRO A 20 -0.25 -18.14 -2.37
C PRO A 20 -1.71 -18.49 -2.66
N SER A 21 -2.08 -19.77 -2.55
CA SER A 21 -3.46 -20.25 -2.74
C SER A 21 -4.44 -19.78 -1.66
N GLU A 22 -3.93 -19.35 -0.51
CA GLU A 22 -4.72 -18.93 0.65
C GLU A 22 -4.74 -17.41 0.82
N THR A 23 -3.68 -16.73 0.38
CA THR A 23 -3.46 -15.29 0.64
C THR A 23 -4.60 -14.39 0.11
N LEU A 24 -5.19 -14.75 -1.02
CA LEU A 24 -6.23 -13.95 -1.69
C LEU A 24 -7.66 -14.43 -1.37
N LYS A 25 -7.83 -15.44 -0.51
CA LYS A 25 -9.15 -15.87 -0.10
C LYS A 25 -9.82 -14.76 0.72
N PRO A 26 -11.12 -14.46 0.51
CA PRO A 26 -11.81 -13.37 1.21
C PRO A 26 -11.63 -13.37 2.73
N GLU A 27 -11.58 -14.55 3.35
CA GLU A 27 -11.36 -14.75 4.78
C GLU A 27 -9.95 -14.37 5.28
N ASN A 28 -8.97 -14.29 4.39
CA ASN A 28 -7.56 -13.98 4.70
C ASN A 28 -7.15 -12.57 4.26
N VAL A 29 -8.08 -11.79 3.68
CA VAL A 29 -7.84 -10.41 3.25
C VAL A 29 -8.33 -9.45 4.34
N TYR A 30 -7.44 -8.60 4.85
CA TYR A 30 -7.80 -7.60 5.85
C TYR A 30 -8.08 -6.25 5.19
N VAL A 31 -9.33 -5.78 5.27
CA VAL A 31 -9.72 -4.45 4.76
C VAL A 31 -9.46 -3.41 5.85
N SER A 32 -8.46 -2.56 5.64
CA SER A 32 -8.07 -1.52 6.59
C SER A 32 -8.85 -0.22 6.44
N ALA A 33 -9.21 0.15 5.21
CA ALA A 33 -9.93 1.39 4.93
C ALA A 33 -10.69 1.28 3.61
N ILE A 34 -11.66 2.18 3.44
CA ILE A 34 -12.46 2.30 2.22
C ILE A 34 -12.28 3.72 1.69
N ILE A 35 -11.80 3.83 0.44
CA ILE A 35 -11.71 5.09 -0.29
C ILE A 35 -13.11 5.43 -0.82
N PRO A 36 -13.73 6.53 -0.36
CA PRO A 36 -15.05 6.92 -0.81
C PRO A 36 -15.03 7.44 -2.24
N GLY A 37 -16.03 7.05 -3.03
CA GLY A 37 -16.27 7.54 -4.39
C GLY A 37 -17.05 8.85 -4.46
N ALA A 38 -17.35 9.35 -5.67
CA ALA A 38 -17.00 8.81 -6.99
C ALA A 38 -15.73 9.44 -7.61
N LYS A 39 -15.18 10.47 -6.96
CA LYS A 39 -13.96 11.15 -7.40
C LYS A 39 -12.74 10.53 -6.74
N GLU A 40 -11.64 10.56 -7.47
CA GLU A 40 -10.35 10.13 -6.95
C GLU A 40 -9.95 10.98 -5.72
N PRO A 41 -9.51 10.37 -4.60
CA PRO A 41 -9.12 11.12 -3.42
C PRO A 41 -7.87 11.97 -3.70
N THR A 42 -7.79 13.13 -3.07
CA THR A 42 -6.53 13.89 -2.98
C THR A 42 -5.51 13.13 -2.14
N ALA A 43 -4.22 13.44 -2.30
CA ALA A 43 -3.17 12.84 -1.47
C ALA A 43 -3.40 13.09 0.04
N LEU A 44 -3.91 14.27 0.40
CA LEU A 44 -4.26 14.60 1.78
C LEU A 44 -5.41 13.74 2.31
N GLN A 45 -6.47 13.55 1.53
CA GLN A 45 -7.60 12.68 1.91
C GLN A 45 -7.15 11.23 2.08
N LEU A 46 -6.29 10.73 1.18
CA LEU A 46 -5.73 9.39 1.27
C LEU A 46 -4.86 9.21 2.53
N ASN A 47 -4.08 10.23 2.88
CA ASN A 47 -3.29 10.23 4.12
C ASN A 47 -4.18 10.12 5.36
N TYR A 48 -5.32 10.83 5.41
CA TYR A 48 -6.24 10.70 6.55
C TYR A 48 -6.80 9.29 6.70
N LEU A 49 -7.06 8.59 5.59
CA LEU A 49 -7.55 7.21 5.62
C LEU A 49 -6.49 6.22 6.13
N ILE A 50 -5.21 6.46 5.81
CA ILE A 50 -4.12 5.50 6.05
C ILE A 50 -3.34 5.79 7.33
N MET A 51 -3.40 7.02 7.84
CA MET A 51 -2.69 7.41 9.05
C MET A 51 -2.98 6.49 10.27
N PRO A 52 -4.23 6.04 10.52
CA PRO A 52 -4.49 5.07 11.58
C PRO A 52 -3.75 3.75 11.33
N LEU A 53 -3.80 3.24 10.10
CA LEU A 53 -3.11 2.01 9.74
C LEU A 53 -1.59 2.13 9.91
N ILE A 54 -0.98 3.25 9.48
CA ILE A 54 0.46 3.49 9.67
C ILE A 54 0.82 3.51 11.15
N LYS A 55 -0.03 4.11 12.00
CA LYS A 55 0.19 4.14 13.44
C LYS A 55 0.22 2.72 14.03
N ASP A 56 -0.75 1.89 13.65
CA ASP A 56 -0.83 0.50 14.12
C ASP A 56 0.35 -0.33 13.62
N LEU A 57 0.72 -0.20 12.34
CA LEU A 57 1.87 -0.88 11.74
C LEU A 57 3.19 -0.47 12.41
N LYS A 58 3.35 0.80 12.79
CA LYS A 58 4.54 1.26 13.55
C LYS A 58 4.63 0.59 14.91
N GLY A 59 3.50 0.38 15.60
CA GLY A 59 3.45 -0.38 16.84
C GLY A 59 3.82 -1.84 16.62
N LEU A 60 3.19 -2.48 15.63
CA LEU A 60 3.44 -3.88 15.28
C LEU A 60 4.87 -4.15 14.78
N TRP A 61 5.55 -3.14 14.24
CA TRP A 61 6.96 -3.23 13.87
C TRP A 61 7.88 -3.40 15.09
N GLN A 62 7.57 -2.72 16.21
CA GLN A 62 8.30 -2.91 17.48
C GLN A 62 8.01 -4.30 18.06
N GLY A 63 6.77 -4.74 17.87
CA GLY A 63 6.29 -6.08 18.18
C GLY A 63 5.16 -6.07 19.20
N TYR A 64 4.41 -7.17 19.22
CA TYR A 64 3.23 -7.33 20.07
C TYR A 64 3.22 -8.71 20.71
N HIS A 65 2.98 -8.76 22.02
CA HIS A 65 2.78 -10.00 22.76
C HIS A 65 1.29 -10.32 22.82
N PHE A 66 0.88 -11.38 22.16
CA PHE A 66 -0.43 -11.97 22.35
C PHE A 66 -0.48 -12.75 23.66
N SER A 67 -1.59 -12.59 24.36
CA SER A 67 -1.92 -13.39 25.54
C SER A 67 -1.97 -14.87 25.18
N PRO A 68 -1.70 -15.76 26.17
CA PRO A 68 -1.89 -17.18 26.02
C PRO A 68 -3.26 -17.55 25.42
N THR A 69 -3.24 -18.48 24.47
CA THR A 69 -4.44 -19.10 23.90
C THR A 69 -4.48 -20.58 24.25
N SER A 70 -5.63 -21.24 24.04
CA SER A 70 -5.76 -22.70 24.24
C SER A 70 -4.70 -23.50 23.45
N THR A 71 -4.33 -23.01 22.26
CA THR A 71 -3.32 -23.62 21.39
C THR A 71 -1.89 -23.09 21.63
N GLY A 72 -1.73 -22.04 22.45
CA GLY A 72 -0.47 -21.37 22.70
C GLY A 72 -0.38 -20.86 24.14
N PRO A 73 -0.19 -21.74 25.14
CA PRO A 73 -0.26 -21.40 26.57
C PRO A 73 0.84 -20.43 27.04
N SER A 74 1.89 -20.22 26.25
CA SER A 74 2.94 -19.22 26.53
C SER A 74 2.69 -17.86 25.87
N GLY A 75 1.57 -17.71 25.16
CA GLY A 75 1.35 -16.56 24.29
C GLY A 75 2.25 -16.59 23.06
N SER A 76 2.33 -15.48 22.33
CA SER A 76 3.20 -15.37 21.15
C SER A 76 3.66 -13.94 20.94
N PHE A 77 4.94 -13.76 20.63
CA PHE A 77 5.48 -12.46 20.21
C PHE A 77 5.51 -12.40 18.69
N ILE A 78 4.91 -11.37 18.11
CA ILE A 78 4.93 -11.16 16.67
C ILE A 78 5.48 -9.78 16.32
N ARG A 79 5.97 -9.65 15.08
CA ARG A 79 6.22 -8.38 14.42
C ARG A 79 5.56 -8.39 13.05
N VAL A 80 5.10 -7.23 12.59
CA VAL A 80 4.51 -7.06 11.26
C VAL A 80 5.36 -6.09 10.46
N ALA A 81 5.60 -6.43 9.20
CA ALA A 81 6.32 -5.61 8.23
C ALA A 81 5.51 -5.50 6.94
N ILE A 82 5.54 -4.33 6.30
CA ILE A 82 5.01 -4.16 4.94
C ILE A 82 6.16 -4.35 3.96
N LEU A 83 6.07 -5.40 3.14
CA LEU A 83 7.08 -5.67 2.11
C LEU A 83 6.83 -4.85 0.84
N MET A 84 5.57 -4.70 0.44
CA MET A 84 5.22 -4.00 -0.78
C MET A 84 3.79 -3.48 -0.79
N ALA A 85 3.54 -2.48 -1.63
CA ALA A 85 2.22 -1.96 -1.92
C ALA A 85 1.95 -2.04 -3.43
N PHE A 86 0.76 -2.50 -3.79
CA PHE A 86 0.29 -2.58 -5.17
C PHE A 86 -0.98 -1.77 -5.34
N ALA A 87 -1.01 -0.93 -6.37
CA ALA A 87 -2.19 -0.25 -6.84
C ALA A 87 -1.94 0.19 -8.29
N ASP A 88 -2.94 0.79 -8.94
CA ASP A 88 -2.67 1.52 -10.17
C ASP A 88 -1.62 2.64 -9.96
N VAL A 89 -1.09 3.15 -11.06
CA VAL A 89 0.00 4.14 -11.04
C VAL A 89 -0.39 5.43 -10.30
N VAL A 90 -1.66 5.82 -10.32
CA VAL A 90 -2.08 7.08 -9.72
C VAL A 90 -2.20 6.96 -8.20
N VAL A 91 -2.84 5.89 -7.74
CA VAL A 91 -3.00 5.58 -6.32
C VAL A 91 -1.65 5.29 -5.69
N ILE A 92 -0.82 4.43 -6.30
CA ILE A 92 0.48 4.07 -5.70
C ILE A 92 1.37 5.29 -5.50
N ARG A 93 1.36 6.26 -6.42
CA ARG A 93 2.13 7.51 -6.29
C ARG A 93 1.63 8.39 -5.15
N LYS A 94 0.31 8.51 -4.99
CA LYS A 94 -0.28 9.23 -3.85
C LYS A 94 0.04 8.55 -2.52
N LEU A 95 -0.02 7.22 -2.47
CA LEU A 95 0.31 6.41 -1.29
C LEU A 95 1.76 6.55 -0.84
N THR A 96 2.68 6.58 -1.80
CA THR A 96 4.13 6.53 -1.56
C THR A 96 4.79 7.92 -1.54
N GLY A 97 4.04 8.98 -1.86
CA GLY A 97 4.56 10.35 -1.94
C GLY A 97 5.36 10.64 -3.21
N PHE A 98 5.28 9.80 -4.24
CA PHE A 98 5.88 10.08 -5.55
C PHE A 98 5.08 11.12 -6.34
N VAL A 99 5.76 11.81 -7.26
CA VAL A 99 5.16 12.85 -8.10
C VAL A 99 4.10 12.24 -9.02
N SER A 100 2.93 12.89 -9.11
CA SER A 100 1.80 12.46 -9.94
C SER A 100 2.11 12.51 -11.45
N HIS A 101 1.18 12.00 -12.28
CA HIS A 101 1.30 11.87 -13.74
C HIS A 101 1.83 13.10 -14.51
N PRO A 102 1.48 14.37 -14.18
CA PRO A 102 2.03 15.54 -14.89
C PRO A 102 3.48 15.88 -14.51
N GLY A 103 4.07 15.19 -13.53
CA GLY A 103 5.43 15.42 -13.09
C GLY A 103 6.49 15.13 -14.14
N SER A 104 7.62 15.84 -14.02
CA SER A 104 8.85 15.58 -14.77
C SER A 104 9.42 14.19 -14.54
N LYS A 105 9.09 13.54 -13.41
CA LYS A 105 9.56 12.21 -13.04
C LYS A 105 8.41 11.22 -13.16
N PHE A 106 8.49 10.36 -14.17
CA PHE A 106 7.42 9.43 -14.54
C PHE A 106 7.61 8.02 -13.99
N CYS A 107 8.76 7.70 -13.40
CA CYS A 107 9.05 6.39 -12.84
C CYS A 107 9.29 6.51 -11.32
N ASN A 108 8.84 5.52 -10.56
CA ASN A 108 9.10 5.43 -9.13
C ASN A 108 10.53 4.94 -8.83
N PHE A 109 11.17 4.28 -9.81
CA PHE A 109 12.46 3.61 -9.62
C PHE A 109 13.62 4.37 -10.27
N CYS A 110 13.44 4.86 -11.50
CA CYS A 110 14.50 5.56 -12.23
C CYS A 110 14.49 7.08 -11.99
N THR A 111 15.59 7.72 -12.35
CA THR A 111 15.77 9.17 -12.26
C THR A 111 15.51 9.90 -13.56
N ILE A 112 15.12 9.18 -14.62
CA ILE A 112 14.95 9.71 -15.98
C ILE A 112 13.85 10.77 -15.99
N HIS A 113 14.17 11.90 -16.62
CA HIS A 113 13.21 12.97 -16.86
C HIS A 113 12.27 12.60 -18.00
N LYS A 114 11.00 13.00 -17.95
CA LYS A 114 10.01 12.72 -18.99
C LYS A 114 10.46 13.19 -20.39
N ALA A 115 11.22 14.28 -20.46
CA ALA A 115 11.80 14.78 -21.72
C ALA A 115 12.87 13.84 -22.33
N GLN A 116 13.40 12.92 -21.53
CA GLN A 116 14.45 11.96 -21.88
C GLN A 116 13.91 10.52 -21.84
N ILE A 117 12.59 10.32 -22.01
CA ILE A 117 11.95 9.01 -21.88
C ILE A 117 12.51 7.97 -22.86
N GLU A 118 13.09 8.42 -23.97
CA GLU A 118 13.71 7.57 -24.99
C GLU A 118 15.16 7.17 -24.63
N GLU A 119 15.77 7.76 -23.61
CA GLU A 119 17.12 7.41 -23.17
C GLU A 119 17.08 6.09 -22.38
N ILE A 120 17.48 5.00 -23.04
CA ILE A 120 17.57 3.67 -22.44
C ILE A 120 19.04 3.35 -22.17
N GLY A 121 19.42 3.30 -20.89
CA GLY A 121 20.79 3.02 -20.48
C GLY A 121 20.84 2.40 -19.09
N PRO A 122 21.65 1.34 -18.88
CA PRO A 122 21.79 0.72 -17.57
C PRO A 122 22.16 1.71 -16.45
N GLN A 123 23.07 2.63 -16.74
CA GLN A 123 23.49 3.69 -15.83
C GLN A 123 22.36 4.66 -15.38
N LEU A 124 21.21 4.67 -16.06
CA LEU A 124 20.08 5.56 -15.74
C LEU A 124 19.08 4.94 -14.75
N TYR A 125 19.24 3.65 -14.41
CA TYR A 125 18.40 2.96 -13.43
C TYR A 125 18.89 3.07 -11.98
N TYR A 126 19.94 3.87 -11.70
CA TYR A 126 20.48 3.99 -10.34
C TYR A 126 19.37 4.31 -9.34
N THR A 127 19.18 3.36 -8.43
CA THR A 127 17.97 3.17 -7.64
C THR A 127 17.79 4.33 -6.67
N ARG A 128 16.61 4.95 -6.68
CA ARG A 128 16.13 5.73 -5.53
C ARG A 128 15.63 4.73 -4.47
N LEU A 129 16.53 4.28 -3.61
CA LEU A 129 16.17 3.71 -2.31
C LEU A 129 16.69 4.64 -1.23
#